data_AF-A0A1J5ASV6-F1
#
_entry.id   AF-A0A1J5ASV6-F1
#
_cell.length_a   1.000
_cell.length_b   1.000
_cell.length_c   1.000
_cell.angle_alpha   90.00
_cell.angle_beta   90.00
_cell.angle_gamma   90.00
#
_symmetry.space_group_name_H-M   'P 1'
#
loop_
_entity.id
_entity.type
_entity.pdbx_description
1 polymer ?
#
loop_
_entity_poly.entity_id
_entity_poly.type
_entity_poly.pdbx_seq_one_letter_code
_entity_poly.pdbx_strand_id
1 'polypeptide(L)'
;MKKISVLLIAILSLYIPIKTNAQIYYSVNYATKGPKLIHKSGDLSFLKGQTKLNIEYVYDNMMVGKKPEAQYITEKVEKYNKDEAGKGDKWLESWKNDRTKRFEPKFEELLNKNLEGVNVNVSSTNTNAKYTLILKTVYTDPGYNIGITRKPSYIDVVVTFVETGKKQI
;
A
#
# COMPACT_ATOMS: atom_id res chain seq x y z
N MET A 1 12.89 -29.16 -6.52
CA MET A 1 12.84 -28.75 -5.09
C MET A 1 13.95 -27.74 -4.82
N LYS A 2 13.73 -26.82 -3.87
CA LYS A 2 14.51 -25.61 -3.53
C LYS A 2 14.33 -24.40 -4.46
N LYS A 3 13.39 -23.52 -4.10
CA LYS A 3 13.60 -22.06 -3.98
C LYS A 3 12.72 -21.56 -2.84
N ILE A 4 13.20 -21.84 -1.64
CA ILE A 4 12.82 -21.23 -0.37
C ILE A 4 13.27 -19.76 -0.48
N SER A 5 12.38 -18.87 -0.90
CA SER A 5 12.68 -17.43 -0.96
C SER A 5 11.57 -16.56 -0.37
N VAL A 6 10.57 -17.19 0.27
CA VAL A 6 9.46 -16.52 0.97
C VAL A 6 9.39 -16.96 2.44
N LEU A 7 10.38 -17.74 2.92
CA LEU A 7 10.61 -18.01 4.36
C LEU A 7 11.42 -16.90 5.06
N LEU A 8 11.62 -15.76 4.40
CA LEU A 8 12.35 -14.63 4.95
C LEU A 8 11.33 -13.70 5.61
N ILE A 9 11.22 -13.74 6.94
CA ILE A 9 10.80 -12.66 7.87
C ILE A 9 10.47 -13.23 9.28
N ALA A 10 10.29 -14.55 9.45
CA ALA A 10 9.79 -15.12 10.71
C ALA A 10 10.81 -15.87 11.62
N ILE A 11 12.13 -15.82 11.37
CA ILE A 11 13.11 -16.61 12.19
C ILE A 11 14.18 -15.76 12.90
N LEU A 12 14.06 -14.42 12.99
CA LEU A 12 15.11 -13.62 13.66
C LEU A 12 14.65 -12.61 14.72
N SER A 13 13.60 -12.91 15.47
CA SER A 13 13.24 -12.09 16.63
C SER A 13 12.80 -12.95 17.82
N LEU A 14 13.72 -13.77 18.31
CA LEU A 14 13.71 -14.22 19.71
C LEU A 14 14.60 -13.25 20.49
N TYR A 15 14.08 -12.80 21.64
CA TYR A 15 14.67 -11.82 22.59
C TYR A 15 14.60 -10.35 22.18
N ILE A 16 13.52 -9.67 22.59
CA ILE A 16 13.49 -8.43 23.40
C ILE A 16 12.00 -8.00 23.52
N PRO A 17 11.47 -7.73 24.73
CA PRO A 17 10.09 -7.26 24.89
C PRO A 17 10.02 -5.73 24.76
N ILE A 18 9.36 -5.19 23.73
CA ILE A 18 9.04 -3.75 23.63
C ILE A 18 7.52 -3.59 23.44
N LYS A 19 6.91 -2.80 24.33
CA LYS A 19 5.49 -2.43 24.29
C LYS A 19 5.21 -1.47 23.12
N THR A 20 4.37 -1.94 22.18
CA THR A 20 3.39 -1.25 21.33
C THR A 20 3.57 0.25 21.01
N ASN A 21 4.07 0.50 19.79
CA ASN A 21 3.36 1.15 18.66
C ASN A 21 4.17 0.78 17.40
N ALA A 22 3.90 -0.39 16.83
CA ALA A 22 4.69 -0.92 15.72
C ALA A 22 4.29 -0.24 14.41
N GLN A 23 5.06 0.76 13.99
CA GLN A 23 5.01 1.26 12.61
C GLN A 23 5.87 0.36 11.73
N ILE A 24 5.28 -0.12 10.64
CA ILE A 24 5.94 -1.01 9.70
C ILE A 24 6.01 -0.33 8.34
N TYR A 25 7.23 -0.17 7.83
CA TYR A 25 7.43 0.41 6.50
C TYR A 25 7.44 -0.71 5.44
N TYR A 26 6.63 -0.53 4.39
CA TYR A 26 6.68 -1.36 3.19
C TYR A 26 6.89 -0.50 1.93
N SER A 27 7.73 -0.96 1.00
CA SER A 27 7.82 -0.40 -0.35
C SER A 27 7.28 -1.41 -1.35
N VAL A 28 6.41 -0.98 -2.27
CA VAL A 28 5.79 -1.84 -3.28
C VAL A 28 6.32 -1.48 -4.67
N ASN A 29 7.18 -2.34 -5.21
CA ASN A 29 7.75 -2.17 -6.55
C ASN A 29 6.95 -2.96 -7.59
N TYR A 30 6.42 -2.28 -8.62
CA TYR A 30 5.78 -2.95 -9.77
C TYR A 30 6.83 -3.32 -10.82
N ALA A 31 7.71 -4.27 -10.51
CA ALA A 31 8.56 -4.90 -11.53
C ALA A 31 7.72 -5.88 -12.38
N THR A 32 8.24 -6.29 -13.55
CA THR A 32 7.59 -7.15 -14.57
C THR A 32 7.13 -8.55 -14.10
N LYS A 33 7.23 -8.86 -12.80
CA LYS A 33 6.76 -10.10 -12.15
C LYS A 33 5.69 -9.87 -11.08
N GLY A 34 5.14 -8.65 -10.97
CA GLY A 34 4.11 -8.28 -9.99
C GLY A 34 4.66 -7.54 -8.78
N PRO A 35 3.79 -6.85 -8.02
CA PRO A 35 4.16 -6.07 -6.84
C PRO A 35 4.79 -6.94 -5.74
N LYS A 36 5.98 -6.53 -5.28
CA LYS A 36 6.71 -7.18 -4.17
C LYS A 36 6.58 -6.31 -2.90
N LEU A 37 6.03 -6.89 -1.83
CA LEU A 37 6.01 -6.27 -0.50
C LEU A 37 7.39 -6.46 0.16
N ILE A 38 8.00 -5.38 0.64
CA ILE A 38 9.30 -5.41 1.34
C ILE A 38 9.09 -4.98 2.78
N HIS A 39 9.19 -5.91 3.74
CA HIS A 39 9.09 -5.61 5.17
C HIS A 39 10.39 -4.97 5.68
N LYS A 40 10.30 -3.85 6.41
CA LYS A 40 11.49 -3.19 6.99
C LYS A 40 11.66 -3.37 8.51
N SER A 41 10.61 -3.48 9.32
CA SER A 41 10.72 -3.55 10.81
C SER A 41 9.38 -3.88 11.52
N GLY A 42 9.40 -4.41 12.75
CA GLY A 42 8.22 -4.53 13.65
C GLY A 42 7.86 -5.95 14.11
N ASP A 43 7.29 -6.07 15.32
CA ASP A 43 6.76 -7.34 15.87
C ASP A 43 5.28 -7.53 15.49
N LEU A 44 4.94 -8.69 14.92
CA LEU A 44 3.59 -9.07 14.51
C LEU A 44 2.97 -10.15 15.41
N SER A 45 3.60 -10.45 16.56
CA SER A 45 3.13 -11.47 17.50
C SER A 45 1.69 -11.26 17.99
N PHE A 46 1.24 -10.00 18.06
CA PHE A 46 -0.13 -9.63 18.44
C PHE A 46 -1.21 -10.11 17.45
N LEU A 47 -0.82 -10.51 16.23
CA LEU A 47 -1.70 -11.08 15.21
C LEU A 47 -1.86 -12.60 15.33
N LYS A 48 -1.16 -13.26 16.26
CA LYS A 48 -1.28 -14.71 16.44
C LYS A 48 -2.73 -15.11 16.74
N GLY A 49 -3.18 -16.16 16.06
CA GLY A 49 -4.54 -16.69 16.17
C GLY A 49 -5.62 -15.85 15.47
N GLN A 50 -5.27 -14.71 14.85
CA GLN A 50 -6.23 -13.93 14.07
C GLN A 50 -6.36 -14.53 12.67
N THR A 51 -7.59 -14.80 12.25
CA THR A 51 -7.90 -15.33 10.90
C THR A 51 -8.47 -14.26 9.97
N LYS A 52 -8.83 -13.10 10.50
CA LYS A 52 -9.36 -11.96 9.75
C LYS A 52 -8.66 -10.67 10.17
N LEU A 53 -8.37 -9.84 9.19
CA LEU A 53 -7.91 -8.47 9.34
C LEU A 53 -8.79 -7.55 8.51
N ASN A 54 -9.18 -6.43 9.10
CA ASN A 54 -9.72 -5.32 8.35
C ASN A 54 -8.56 -4.57 7.67
N ILE A 55 -8.82 -3.90 6.55
CA ILE A 55 -7.86 -2.99 5.92
C ILE A 55 -8.53 -1.66 5.61
N GLU A 56 -7.82 -0.58 5.92
CA GLU A 56 -8.21 0.79 5.59
C GLU A 56 -7.09 1.47 4.80
N TYR A 57 -7.48 2.29 3.82
CA TYR A 57 -6.54 2.97 2.94
C TYR A 57 -6.49 4.46 3.23
N VAL A 58 -5.28 5.00 3.28
CA VAL A 58 -5.03 6.41 3.56
C VAL A 58 -4.13 6.99 2.48
N TYR A 59 -4.55 8.13 1.91
CA TYR A 59 -3.85 8.82 0.82
C TYR A 59 -3.58 10.30 1.15
N ASP A 60 -3.70 10.69 2.42
CA ASP A 60 -3.45 12.07 2.83
C ASP A 60 -1.95 12.40 2.77
N ASN A 61 -1.63 13.63 2.36
CA ASN A 61 -0.28 14.18 2.43
C ASN A 61 0.80 13.34 1.73
N MET A 62 0.45 12.61 0.66
CA MET A 62 1.42 11.82 -0.09
C MET A 62 2.22 12.68 -1.07
N MET A 63 3.44 12.23 -1.35
CA MET A 63 4.31 12.80 -2.38
C MET A 63 4.09 12.10 -3.72
N VAL A 64 4.11 12.85 -4.82
CA VAL A 64 4.14 12.33 -6.19
C VAL A 64 5.41 12.81 -6.87
N GLY A 65 6.37 11.91 -7.04
CA GLY A 65 7.73 12.30 -7.41
C GLY A 65 8.30 13.34 -6.43
N LYS A 66 8.71 14.51 -6.94
CA LYS A 66 9.34 15.56 -6.10
C LYS A 66 8.34 16.54 -5.49
N LYS A 67 7.03 16.33 -5.62
CA LYS A 67 6.01 17.32 -5.25
C LYS A 67 4.94 16.72 -4.33
N PRO A 68 4.33 17.51 -3.44
CA PRO A 68 3.08 17.11 -2.79
C PRO A 68 2.01 16.79 -3.83
N GLU A 69 1.14 15.81 -3.55
CA GLU A 69 0.08 15.40 -4.49
C GLU A 69 -0.78 16.58 -4.95
N ALA A 70 -1.19 17.48 -4.04
CA ALA A 70 -2.03 18.62 -4.38
C ALA A 70 -1.39 19.50 -5.45
N GLN A 71 -0.08 19.80 -5.30
CA GLN A 71 0.66 20.57 -6.30
C GLN A 71 0.77 19.81 -7.63
N TYR A 72 1.09 18.51 -7.57
CA TYR A 72 1.19 17.68 -8.77
C TYR A 72 -0.12 17.64 -9.55
N ILE A 73 -1.26 17.50 -8.86
CA ILE A 73 -2.60 17.50 -9.45
C ILE A 73 -2.87 18.82 -10.15
N THR A 74 -2.69 19.95 -9.46
CA THR A 74 -2.98 21.27 -10.02
C THR A 74 -2.22 21.50 -11.32
N GLU A 75 -0.90 21.29 -11.31
CA GLU A 75 -0.06 21.47 -12.50
C GLU A 75 -0.46 20.52 -13.65
N LYS A 76 -0.83 19.28 -13.31
CA LYS A 76 -1.19 18.28 -14.32
C LYS A 76 -2.53 18.59 -14.97
N VAL A 77 -3.53 19.00 -14.18
CA VAL A 77 -4.85 19.41 -14.66
C VAL A 77 -4.72 20.63 -15.57
N GLU A 78 -4.02 21.67 -15.11
CA GLU A 78 -3.78 22.88 -15.92
C GLU A 78 -3.09 22.56 -17.24
N LYS A 79 -2.04 21.73 -17.21
CA LYS A 79 -1.32 21.33 -18.41
C LYS A 79 -2.26 20.60 -19.39
N TYR A 80 -3.01 19.63 -18.91
CA TYR A 80 -3.89 18.85 -19.79
C TYR A 80 -5.05 19.67 -20.34
N ASN A 81 -5.61 20.59 -19.56
CA ASN A 81 -6.67 21.48 -20.01
C ASN A 81 -6.17 22.55 -21.00
N LYS A 82 -4.88 22.91 -20.96
CA LYS A 82 -4.24 23.73 -22.01
C LYS A 82 -4.11 22.97 -23.34
N ASP A 83 -3.83 21.67 -23.27
CA ASP A 83 -3.72 20.81 -24.45
C ASP A 83 -5.11 20.53 -25.06
N GLU A 84 -6.11 20.22 -24.22
CA GLU A 84 -7.49 19.94 -24.62
C GLU A 84 -8.43 20.22 -23.44
N ALA A 85 -9.41 21.10 -23.64
CA ALA A 85 -10.36 21.48 -22.59
C ALA A 85 -11.10 20.24 -22.02
N GLY A 86 -11.08 20.09 -20.69
CA GLY A 86 -11.72 18.98 -19.97
C GLY A 86 -10.89 17.70 -19.86
N LYS A 87 -9.73 17.62 -20.52
CA LYS A 87 -8.82 16.46 -20.41
C LYS A 87 -8.18 16.33 -19.04
N GLY A 88 -7.84 17.46 -18.41
CA GLY A 88 -7.31 17.51 -17.04
C GLY A 88 -8.33 17.03 -16.02
N ASP A 89 -9.61 17.37 -16.22
CA ASP A 89 -10.68 17.02 -15.29
C ASP A 89 -10.96 15.50 -15.34
N LYS A 90 -11.05 14.94 -16.55
CA LYS A 90 -11.14 13.48 -16.77
C LYS A 90 -9.95 12.73 -16.18
N TRP A 91 -8.74 13.30 -16.31
CA TRP A 91 -7.54 12.72 -15.72
C TRP A 91 -7.59 12.74 -14.20
N LEU A 92 -8.01 13.85 -13.58
CA LEU A 92 -8.14 13.96 -12.12
C LEU A 92 -9.19 12.99 -11.57
N GLU A 93 -10.32 12.87 -12.25
CA GLU A 93 -11.34 11.87 -11.90
C GLU A 93 -10.74 10.47 -11.93
N SER A 94 -10.05 10.11 -13.02
CA SER A 94 -9.40 8.79 -13.16
C SER A 94 -8.33 8.55 -12.09
N TRP A 95 -7.51 9.56 -11.80
CA TRP A 95 -6.46 9.51 -10.79
C TRP A 95 -7.01 9.19 -9.39
N LYS A 96 -8.16 9.77 -9.03
CA LYS A 96 -8.83 9.48 -7.75
C LYS A 96 -9.57 8.15 -7.76
N ASN A 97 -10.30 7.86 -8.84
CA ASN A 97 -11.11 6.66 -8.99
C ASN A 97 -10.27 5.37 -9.02
N ASP A 98 -9.05 5.43 -9.54
CA ASP A 98 -8.15 4.29 -9.61
C ASP A 98 -7.81 3.70 -8.22
N ARG A 99 -7.87 4.53 -7.16
CA ARG A 99 -7.65 4.08 -5.77
C ARG A 99 -8.61 2.96 -5.42
N THR A 100 -9.90 3.25 -5.41
CA THR A 100 -10.95 2.28 -5.01
C THR A 100 -11.25 1.25 -6.08
N LYS A 101 -11.15 1.60 -7.37
CA LYS A 101 -11.52 0.71 -8.47
C LYS A 101 -10.42 -0.28 -8.85
N ARG A 102 -9.15 0.07 -8.64
CA ARG A 102 -8.02 -0.73 -9.14
C ARG A 102 -7.00 -1.06 -8.06
N PHE A 103 -6.57 -0.09 -7.26
CA PHE A 103 -5.44 -0.29 -6.36
C PHE A 103 -5.84 -1.04 -5.10
N GLU A 104 -6.91 -0.62 -4.43
CA GLU A 104 -7.40 -1.25 -3.20
C GLU A 104 -7.76 -2.73 -3.40
N PRO A 105 -8.57 -3.12 -4.42
CA PRO A 105 -8.83 -4.54 -4.66
C PRO A 105 -7.55 -5.33 -4.94
N LYS A 106 -6.58 -4.71 -5.63
CA LYS A 106 -5.32 -5.37 -5.94
C LYS A 106 -4.45 -5.57 -4.70
N PHE A 107 -4.45 -4.62 -3.77
CA PHE A 107 -3.78 -4.80 -2.48
C PHE A 107 -4.37 -5.95 -1.70
N GLU A 108 -5.69 -6.05 -1.58
CA GLU A 108 -6.36 -7.16 -0.91
C GLU A 108 -6.01 -8.49 -1.59
N GLU A 109 -6.09 -8.57 -2.93
CA GLU A 109 -5.72 -9.78 -3.69
C GLU A 109 -4.29 -10.24 -3.36
N LEU A 110 -3.32 -9.32 -3.41
CA LEU A 110 -1.92 -9.63 -3.19
C LEU A 110 -1.62 -9.97 -1.74
N LEU A 111 -2.19 -9.23 -0.79
CA LEU A 111 -2.02 -9.52 0.64
C LEU A 111 -2.56 -10.91 0.95
N ASN A 112 -3.79 -11.22 0.51
CA ASN A 112 -4.38 -12.53 0.70
C ASN A 112 -3.54 -13.63 0.06
N LYS A 113 -3.10 -13.44 -1.19
CA LYS A 113 -2.22 -14.40 -1.88
C LYS A 113 -0.92 -14.67 -1.12
N ASN A 114 -0.31 -13.65 -0.52
CA ASN A 114 0.90 -13.82 0.28
C ASN A 114 0.63 -14.43 1.67
N LEU A 115 -0.62 -14.41 2.13
CA LEU A 115 -1.06 -14.91 3.45
C LEU A 115 -1.82 -16.25 3.37
N GLU A 116 -2.03 -16.82 2.18
CA GLU A 116 -2.70 -18.11 1.98
C GLU A 116 -2.13 -19.22 2.87
N GLY A 117 -0.81 -19.25 3.07
CA GLY A 117 -0.13 -20.26 3.89
C GLY A 117 -0.36 -20.14 5.40
N VAL A 118 -0.96 -19.05 5.89
CA VAL A 118 -1.20 -18.80 7.33
C VAL A 118 -2.68 -18.59 7.68
N ASN A 119 -3.59 -18.85 6.73
CA ASN A 119 -5.05 -18.77 6.92
C ASN A 119 -5.54 -17.41 7.48
N VAL A 120 -4.93 -16.32 7.00
CA VAL A 120 -5.37 -14.95 7.33
C VAL A 120 -6.03 -14.34 6.11
N ASN A 121 -7.27 -13.88 6.28
CA ASN A 121 -7.99 -13.10 5.28
C ASN A 121 -7.95 -11.60 5.61
N VAL A 122 -7.53 -10.80 4.63
CA VAL A 122 -7.50 -9.34 4.70
C VAL A 122 -8.57 -8.80 3.77
N SER A 123 -9.48 -7.96 4.28
CA SER A 123 -10.46 -7.27 3.44
C SER A 123 -10.99 -6.02 4.12
N SER A 124 -11.29 -4.97 3.35
CA SER A 124 -11.96 -3.76 3.83
C SER A 124 -13.40 -4.02 4.30
N THR A 125 -13.94 -5.20 4.00
CA THR A 125 -15.26 -5.66 4.47
C THR A 125 -15.20 -6.40 5.81
N ASN A 126 -14.01 -6.70 6.34
CA ASN A 126 -13.83 -7.37 7.62
C ASN A 126 -14.00 -6.39 8.81
N THR A 127 -15.06 -5.59 8.82
CA THR A 127 -15.29 -4.52 9.81
C THR A 127 -15.39 -5.01 11.26
N ASN A 128 -15.65 -6.30 11.46
CA ASN A 128 -15.70 -6.96 12.78
C ASN A 128 -14.39 -7.67 13.17
N ALA A 129 -13.33 -7.58 12.37
CA ALA A 129 -12.02 -8.13 12.73
C ALA A 129 -11.44 -7.38 13.93
N LYS A 130 -10.70 -8.08 14.81
CA LYS A 130 -10.11 -7.47 16.00
C LYS A 130 -9.11 -6.35 15.68
N TYR A 131 -8.37 -6.50 14.59
CA TYR A 131 -7.38 -5.52 14.16
C TYR A 131 -7.66 -4.99 12.76
N THR A 132 -7.32 -3.72 12.56
CA THR A 132 -7.33 -3.02 11.28
C THR A 132 -5.90 -2.69 10.85
N LEU A 133 -5.56 -3.08 9.62
CA LEU A 133 -4.34 -2.70 8.92
C LEU A 133 -4.62 -1.37 8.20
N ILE A 134 -4.01 -0.28 8.64
CA ILE A 134 -4.03 1.01 7.96
C ILE A 134 -2.87 1.04 6.97
N LEU A 135 -3.18 1.05 5.67
CA LEU A 135 -2.22 1.17 4.58
C LEU A 135 -2.21 2.62 4.10
N LYS A 136 -1.23 3.39 4.57
CA LYS A 136 -1.02 4.79 4.17
C LYS A 136 -0.03 4.87 3.02
N THR A 137 -0.47 5.33 1.86
CA THR A 137 0.45 5.67 0.76
C THR A 137 1.13 6.99 1.08
N VAL A 138 2.46 6.99 1.20
CA VAL A 138 3.24 8.21 1.51
C VAL A 138 3.97 8.76 0.29
N TYR A 139 4.21 7.92 -0.72
CA TYR A 139 4.89 8.31 -1.95
C TYR A 139 4.38 7.50 -3.14
N THR A 140 4.23 8.16 -4.29
CA THR A 140 3.93 7.54 -5.59
C THR A 140 4.90 8.03 -6.65
N ASP A 141 5.58 7.10 -7.31
CA ASP A 141 6.27 7.35 -8.58
C ASP A 141 5.37 6.84 -9.72
N PRO A 142 4.85 7.73 -10.58
CA PRO A 142 4.01 7.31 -11.70
C PRO A 142 4.79 6.52 -12.77
N GLY A 143 6.13 6.49 -12.68
CA GLY A 143 6.97 5.91 -13.71
C GLY A 143 6.91 6.71 -15.02
N TYR A 144 7.53 6.18 -16.06
CA TYR A 144 7.41 6.71 -17.41
C TYR A 144 7.66 5.62 -18.44
N ASN A 145 7.09 5.79 -19.63
CA ASN A 145 7.39 4.97 -20.80
C ASN A 145 7.40 5.87 -22.03
N ILE A 146 8.58 6.09 -22.61
CA ILE A 146 8.78 6.94 -23.79
C ILE A 146 9.26 6.11 -25.00
N GLY A 147 8.96 4.81 -25.03
CA GLY A 147 9.37 3.89 -26.09
C GLY A 147 10.80 3.38 -25.96
N ILE A 148 11.78 4.29 -25.81
CA ILE A 148 13.21 3.95 -25.71
C ILE A 148 13.60 3.60 -24.27
N THR A 149 13.12 4.37 -23.31
CA THR A 149 13.39 4.16 -21.88
C THR A 149 12.07 4.06 -21.12
N ARG A 150 12.05 3.15 -20.15
CA ARG A 150 10.91 2.96 -19.27
C ARG A 150 11.38 2.85 -17.83
N LYS A 151 10.60 3.43 -16.92
CA LYS A 151 10.73 3.23 -15.49
C LYS A 151 9.39 2.73 -14.96
N PRO A 152 9.34 1.59 -14.25
CA PRO A 152 8.11 1.13 -13.63
C PRO A 152 7.63 2.15 -12.60
N SER A 153 6.31 2.21 -12.42
CA SER A 153 5.73 2.89 -11.27
C SER A 153 6.03 2.11 -9.99
N TYR A 154 6.07 2.81 -8.86
CA TYR A 154 6.15 2.20 -7.54
C TYR A 154 5.56 3.15 -6.50
N ILE A 155 5.21 2.60 -5.34
CA ILE A 155 4.76 3.39 -4.20
C ILE A 155 5.53 2.99 -2.95
N ASP A 156 5.61 3.92 -2.01
CA ASP A 156 5.98 3.62 -0.63
C ASP A 156 4.77 3.77 0.27
N VAL A 157 4.63 2.82 1.19
CA VAL A 157 3.51 2.77 2.13
C VAL A 157 4.00 2.61 3.56
N VAL A 158 3.26 3.22 4.49
CA VAL A 158 3.37 2.96 5.91
C VAL A 158 2.19 2.10 6.30
N VAL A 159 2.47 0.95 6.92
CA VAL A 159 1.47 0.04 7.42
C VAL A 159 1.44 0.13 8.94
N THR A 160 0.25 0.41 9.49
CA THR A 160 0.01 0.50 10.92
C THR A 160 -1.10 -0.46 11.30
N PHE A 161 -0.93 -1.19 12.40
CA PHE A 161 -1.99 -2.04 12.94
C PHE A 161 -2.60 -1.38 14.17
N VAL A 162 -3.93 -1.31 14.21
CA VAL A 162 -4.70 -0.78 15.34
C VAL A 162 -5.78 -1.77 15.75
N GLU A 163 -6.21 -1.75 17.02
CA GLU A 163 -7.44 -2.44 17.41
C GLU A 163 -8.64 -1.76 16.75
N THR A 164 -9.48 -2.56 16.12
CA THR A 164 -10.68 -2.06 15.43
C THR A 164 -11.61 -1.37 16.43
N GLY A 165 -12.09 -0.18 16.08
CA GLY A 165 -12.92 0.65 16.96
C GLY A 165 -12.14 1.58 17.89
N LYS A 166 -10.80 1.48 17.98
CA LYS A 166 -9.94 2.43 18.70
C LYS A 166 -9.17 3.34 17.73
N LYS A 167 -9.87 4.00 16.81
CA LYS A 167 -9.24 5.07 16.01
C LYS A 167 -8.79 6.18 16.96
N GLN A 168 -7.49 6.48 17.00
CA GLN A 168 -7.03 7.73 17.59
C GLN A 168 -7.50 8.85 16.66
N ILE A 169 -8.47 9.62 17.14
CA ILE A 169 -8.89 10.90 16.56
C ILE A 169 -7.78 11.92 16.82
#